data_AF-A2BQL3-F1
#
_entry.id   AF-A2BQL3-F1
#
_cell.length_a   1.000
_cell.length_b   1.000
_cell.length_c   1.000
_cell.angle_alpha   90.00
_cell.angle_beta   90.00
_cell.angle_gamma   90.00
#
_symmetry.space_group_name_H-M   'P 1'
#
loop_
_entity.id
_entity.type
_entity.pdbx_description
1 polymer ?
#
loop_
_entity_poly.entity_id
_entity_poly.type
_entity_poly.pdbx_seq_one_letter_code
_entity_poly.pdbx_strand_id
1 'polypeptide(L)'
;MENKVKRIGYLPRKRVLEIIDEISKSESISRSKVVGILVEEALDARGIANFGYSNISKSNKFKSDNFKDLRNENAHLKDGEDEFVDDSGYTVSSHKTLDRSISSADIELANKINILKESGLI
;
A
#
# COMPACT_ATOMS: atom_id res chain seq x y z
N MET A 1 -34.17 -7.55 -2.16
CA MET A 1 -33.29 -6.66 -2.95
C MET A 1 -31.98 -7.39 -3.16
N GLU A 2 -31.64 -7.72 -4.41
CA GLU A 2 -30.39 -8.39 -4.74
C GLU A 2 -29.25 -7.36 -4.66
N ASN A 3 -28.44 -7.43 -3.61
CA ASN A 3 -27.30 -6.53 -3.46
C ASN A 3 -26.18 -6.98 -4.40
N LYS A 4 -26.11 -6.35 -5.57
CA LYS A 4 -25.02 -6.56 -6.52
C LYS A 4 -23.71 -6.02 -5.95
N VAL A 5 -22.82 -6.91 -5.53
CA VAL A 5 -21.48 -6.56 -5.05
C VAL A 5 -20.70 -5.90 -6.18
N LYS A 6 -20.26 -4.65 -5.98
CA LYS A 6 -19.35 -3.97 -6.89
C LYS A 6 -17.95 -4.59 -6.74
N ARG A 7 -17.38 -5.10 -7.84
CA ARG A 7 -16.00 -5.58 -7.87
C ARG A 7 -15.07 -4.40 -8.15
N ILE A 8 -14.03 -4.26 -7.33
CA ILE A 8 -12.94 -3.32 -7.59
C ILE A 8 -11.73 -4.12 -8.12
N GLY A 9 -11.01 -3.55 -9.10
CA GLY A 9 -9.75 -4.10 -9.57
C GLY A 9 -8.64 -3.66 -8.64
N TYR A 10 -8.05 -4.60 -7.90
CA TYR A 10 -6.87 -4.35 -7.08
C TYR A 10 -5.97 -5.58 -7.16
N LEU A 11 -4.67 -5.35 -7.39
CA LEU A 11 -3.65 -6.39 -7.40
C LEU A 11 -2.81 -6.28 -6.12
N PRO A 12 -2.94 -7.20 -5.16
CA PRO A 12 -2.16 -7.16 -3.92
C PRO A 12 -0.69 -7.53 -4.18
N ARG A 13 0.20 -7.06 -3.29
CA ARG A 13 1.62 -7.45 -3.30
C ARG A 13 1.76 -8.96 -3.12
N LYS A 14 2.84 -9.55 -3.66
CA LYS A 14 3.12 -11.00 -3.57
C LYS A 14 3.04 -11.55 -2.14
N ARG A 15 3.71 -10.90 -1.19
CA ARG A 15 3.69 -11.31 0.24
C ARG A 15 2.27 -11.28 0.83
N VAL A 16 1.44 -10.31 0.43
CA VAL A 16 0.06 -10.20 0.90
C VAL A 16 -0.79 -11.33 0.32
N LEU A 17 -0.60 -11.67 -0.97
CA LEU A 17 -1.25 -12.81 -1.59
C LEU A 17 -0.89 -14.13 -0.90
N GLU A 18 0.39 -14.32 -0.57
CA GLU A 18 0.88 -15.51 0.15
C GLU A 18 0.22 -15.65 1.53
N ILE A 19 0.14 -14.56 2.30
CA ILE A 19 -0.52 -14.54 3.61
C ILE A 19 -2.02 -14.85 3.48
N ILE A 20 -2.70 -14.25 2.50
CA ILE A 20 -4.13 -14.53 2.25
C ILE A 20 -4.33 -16.00 1.89
N ASP A 21 -3.44 -16.57 1.08
CA ASP A 21 -3.49 -17.99 0.71
C ASP A 21 -3.23 -18.91 1.90
N GLU A 22 -2.32 -18.55 2.79
CA GLU A 22 -2.04 -19.30 4.02
C GLU A 22 -3.27 -19.31 4.94
N ILE A 23 -3.85 -18.14 5.22
CA ILE A 23 -5.06 -18.01 6.05
C ILE A 23 -6.26 -18.73 5.42
N SER A 24 -6.42 -18.61 4.10
CA SER A 24 -7.50 -19.28 3.37
C SER A 24 -7.42 -20.79 3.53
N LYS A 25 -6.20 -21.36 3.52
CA LYS A 25 -5.97 -22.79 3.73
C LYS A 25 -6.11 -23.20 5.19
N SER A 26 -5.59 -22.42 6.15
CA SER A 26 -5.66 -22.77 7.58
C SER A 26 -7.09 -22.73 8.10
N GLU A 27 -7.85 -21.71 7.73
CA GLU A 27 -9.22 -21.48 8.24
C GLU A 27 -10.31 -22.04 7.31
N SER A 28 -9.94 -22.65 6.17
CA SER A 28 -10.88 -23.20 5.18
C SER A 28 -11.94 -22.19 4.68
N ILE A 29 -11.56 -20.92 4.58
CA ILE A 29 -12.40 -19.84 4.06
C ILE A 29 -11.89 -19.33 2.71
N SER A 30 -12.78 -18.77 1.89
CA SER A 30 -12.38 -18.25 0.58
C SER A 30 -11.52 -16.99 0.71
N ARG A 31 -10.58 -16.79 -0.22
CA ARG A 31 -9.73 -15.59 -0.28
C ARG A 31 -10.52 -14.29 -0.19
N SER A 32 -11.63 -14.20 -0.94
CA SER A 32 -12.49 -13.01 -0.90
C SER A 32 -13.09 -12.76 0.48
N LYS A 33 -13.36 -13.82 1.25
CA LYS A 33 -13.85 -13.71 2.63
C LYS A 33 -12.76 -13.27 3.58
N VAL A 34 -11.54 -13.80 3.45
CA VAL A 34 -10.35 -13.34 4.20
C VAL A 34 -10.16 -11.83 4.00
N VAL A 35 -10.12 -11.39 2.75
CA VAL A 35 -9.95 -9.97 2.41
C VAL A 35 -11.09 -9.12 3.00
N GLY A 36 -12.34 -9.57 2.91
CA GLY A 36 -13.47 -8.87 3.50
C GLY A 36 -13.31 -8.65 5.01
N ILE A 37 -12.92 -9.71 5.75
CA ILE A 37 -12.69 -9.63 7.20
C ILE A 37 -11.55 -8.67 7.53
N LEU A 38 -10.39 -8.80 6.86
CA LEU A 38 -9.24 -7.92 7.09
C LEU A 38 -9.57 -6.45 6.84
N VAL A 39 -10.40 -6.17 5.83
CA VAL A 39 -10.87 -4.81 5.54
C VAL A 39 -11.81 -4.31 6.65
N GLU A 40 -12.77 -5.13 7.09
CA GLU A 40 -13.66 -4.79 8.21
C GLU A 40 -12.87 -4.48 9.49
N GLU A 41 -11.87 -5.29 9.84
CA GLU A 41 -11.01 -5.09 11.01
C GLU A 41 -10.14 -3.83 10.89
N ALA A 42 -9.54 -3.57 9.73
CA ALA A 42 -8.73 -2.37 9.52
C ALA A 42 -9.57 -1.08 9.62
N LEU A 43 -10.82 -1.15 9.19
CA LEU A 43 -11.77 -0.05 9.27
C LEU A 43 -12.26 0.20 10.70
N ASP A 44 -12.52 -0.86 11.45
CA ASP A 44 -12.84 -0.77 12.88
C ASP A 44 -11.66 -0.22 13.70
N ALA A 45 -10.43 -0.66 13.40
CA ALA A 45 -9.21 -0.13 14.02
C ALA A 45 -9.00 1.36 13.76
N ARG A 46 -9.48 1.89 12.62
CA ARG A 46 -9.49 3.32 12.30
C ARG A 46 -10.61 4.09 13.02
N GLY A 47 -11.46 3.42 13.79
CA GLY A 47 -12.59 4.02 14.49
C GLY A 47 -13.77 4.35 13.58
N ILE A 48 -13.76 3.84 12.34
CA ILE A 48 -14.89 4.02 11.44
C ILE A 48 -15.85 2.85 11.70
N ALA A 49 -16.81 3.08 12.61
CA ALA A 49 -17.85 2.10 12.93
C ALA A 49 -19.04 2.22 11.96
N ASN A 50 -19.81 1.14 11.80
CA ASN A 50 -21.02 1.04 10.96
C ASN A 50 -20.81 0.87 9.45
N PHE A 51 -19.82 0.09 9.02
CA PHE A 51 -19.79 -0.43 7.65
C PHE A 51 -20.92 -1.44 7.47
N GLY A 52 -21.97 -1.05 6.74
CA GLY A 52 -23.16 -1.85 6.54
C GLY A 52 -22.89 -3.18 5.83
N TYR A 53 -22.68 -4.24 6.61
CA TYR A 53 -23.15 -5.61 6.37
C TYR A 53 -23.76 -6.11 7.69
N SER A 54 -24.85 -5.45 8.08
CA SER A 54 -25.62 -5.75 9.29
C SER A 54 -26.34 -7.10 9.17
N ASN A 55 -25.60 -8.19 9.39
CA ASN A 55 -26.09 -9.38 10.10
C ASN A 55 -25.45 -9.46 11.51
N ILE A 56 -25.02 -8.32 12.05
CA ILE A 56 -24.38 -8.16 13.36
C ILE A 56 -25.39 -8.29 14.52
N SER A 57 -26.64 -8.71 14.27
CA SER A 57 -27.56 -9.01 15.36
C SER A 57 -27.19 -10.28 16.13
N LYS A 58 -26.22 -11.11 15.68
CA LYS A 58 -26.08 -12.46 16.26
C LYS A 58 -24.72 -13.16 16.41
N SER A 59 -23.56 -12.57 16.12
CA SER A 59 -22.31 -13.29 16.41
C SER A 59 -21.24 -12.39 17.03
N ASN A 60 -21.12 -12.56 18.35
CA ASN A 60 -19.91 -12.40 19.17
C ASN A 60 -19.37 -10.96 19.18
N LYS A 61 -19.59 -10.14 20.21
CA LYS A 61 -18.99 -10.32 21.55
C LYS A 61 -17.74 -11.22 21.57
N PHE A 62 -16.89 -11.16 20.55
CA PHE A 62 -15.48 -11.43 20.76
C PHE A 62 -14.99 -10.28 21.63
N LYS A 63 -14.88 -10.57 22.91
CA LYS A 63 -14.35 -9.68 23.93
C LYS A 63 -13.05 -9.05 23.39
N SER A 64 -13.11 -7.77 23.08
CA SER A 64 -11.96 -6.88 22.91
C SER A 64 -11.28 -6.58 24.25
N ASP A 65 -11.32 -7.52 25.20
CA ASP A 65 -10.81 -7.34 26.55
C ASP A 65 -9.26 -7.35 26.60
N ASN A 66 -8.57 -7.58 25.46
CA ASN A 66 -7.10 -7.59 25.37
C ASN A 66 -6.49 -6.57 24.40
N PHE A 67 -7.27 -5.61 23.87
CA PHE A 67 -6.69 -4.51 23.04
C PHE A 67 -6.94 -3.14 23.67
N LYS A 68 -6.68 -3.05 24.98
CA LYS A 68 -6.50 -1.79 25.68
C LYS A 68 -5.07 -1.77 26.20
N ASP A 69 -4.15 -1.29 25.36
CA ASP A 69 -3.18 -0.24 25.74
C ASP A 69 -2.11 -0.07 24.64
N LEU A 70 -2.46 0.57 23.53
CA LEU A 70 -1.49 1.20 22.61
C LEU A 70 -2.09 2.48 22.01
N ARG A 71 -2.96 3.16 22.79
CA ARG A 71 -3.45 4.51 22.48
C ARG A 71 -2.63 5.51 23.26
N ASN A 72 -1.40 5.72 22.81
CA ASN A 72 -0.62 6.94 22.98
C ASN A 72 0.81 6.59 22.61
N GLU A 73 1.20 6.81 21.34
CA GLU A 73 2.27 7.75 21.00
C GLU A 73 2.00 8.17 19.54
N ASN A 74 1.62 9.44 19.39
CA ASN A 74 1.56 10.23 18.16
C ASN A 74 1.98 9.50 16.88
N ALA A 75 1.01 8.85 16.21
CA ALA A 75 1.14 8.50 14.81
C ALA A 75 1.12 9.81 14.02
N HIS A 76 2.26 10.48 13.93
CA HIS A 76 2.54 11.42 12.86
C HIS A 76 2.62 10.59 11.57
N LEU A 77 1.44 10.16 11.09
CA LEU A 77 1.27 9.61 9.75
C LEU A 77 1.70 10.75 8.83
N LYS A 78 2.92 10.65 8.31
CA LYS A 78 3.35 11.54 7.24
C LYS A 78 2.43 11.25 6.07
N ASP A 79 1.51 12.18 5.87
CA ASP A 79 0.74 12.33 4.64
C ASP A 79 1.77 12.52 3.51
N GLY A 80 2.04 11.47 2.73
CA GLY A 80 3.10 11.55 1.71
C GLY A 80 3.53 10.26 1.02
N GLU A 81 3.23 9.07 1.56
CA GLU A 81 3.56 7.82 0.84
C GLU A 81 2.38 7.45 -0.07
N ASP A 82 2.13 8.24 -1.12
CA ASP A 82 1.32 7.81 -2.25
C ASP A 82 2.12 6.75 -3.03
N GLU A 83 2.23 5.54 -2.45
CA GLU A 83 2.88 4.39 -3.08
C GLU A 83 1.96 3.81 -4.14
N PHE A 84 1.81 4.55 -5.24
CA PHE A 84 1.44 3.96 -6.52
C PHE A 84 2.54 2.96 -6.91
N VAL A 85 2.23 1.68 -6.73
CA VAL A 85 2.99 0.57 -7.31
C VAL A 85 2.69 0.53 -8.81
N ASP A 86 3.71 0.59 -9.64
CA ASP A 86 3.55 0.25 -11.05
C ASP A 86 3.31 -1.26 -11.21
N ASP A 87 2.79 -1.69 -12.36
CA ASP A 87 2.53 -3.11 -12.67
C ASP A 87 3.80 -3.98 -12.62
N SER A 88 4.99 -3.39 -12.47
CA SER A 88 6.28 -4.10 -12.33
C SER A 88 6.63 -4.44 -10.88
N GLY A 89 5.88 -3.94 -9.91
CA GLY A 89 6.01 -4.29 -8.49
C GLY A 89 7.14 -3.56 -7.75
N TYR A 90 7.72 -2.51 -8.35
CA TYR A 90 8.70 -1.64 -7.68
C TYR A 90 8.05 -0.32 -7.24
N THR A 91 8.30 0.09 -5.99
CA THR A 91 7.89 1.41 -5.48
C THR A 91 8.92 2.43 -5.93
N VAL A 92 8.55 3.35 -6.82
CA VAL A 92 9.36 4.55 -7.08
C VAL A 92 9.23 5.48 -5.88
N SER A 93 10.20 5.40 -4.95
CA SER A 93 10.34 6.45 -3.94
C SER A 93 10.59 7.76 -4.68
N SER A 94 9.69 8.73 -4.51
CA SER A 94 9.83 10.09 -5.05
C SER A 94 11.03 10.84 -4.45
N HIS A 95 11.65 10.29 -3.40
CA HIS A 95 12.86 10.78 -2.77
C HIS A 95 14.12 10.06 -3.28
N LYS A 96 14.28 9.97 -4.59
CA LYS A 96 15.62 9.74 -5.15
C LYS A 96 16.40 11.04 -5.06
N THR A 97 16.98 11.33 -3.90
CA THR A 97 18.18 12.17 -3.90
C THR A 97 19.18 11.44 -4.81
N LEU A 98 19.65 12.12 -5.85
CA LEU A 98 20.72 11.57 -6.69
C LEU A 98 21.95 11.43 -5.79
N ASP A 99 22.15 10.24 -5.22
CA ASP A 99 23.31 9.91 -4.37
C ASP A 99 24.65 9.96 -5.15
N ARG A 100 24.59 10.28 -6.45
CA ARG A 100 25.76 10.52 -7.27
C ARG A 100 26.13 12.00 -7.19
N SER A 101 27.11 12.32 -6.35
CA SER A 101 27.83 13.60 -6.42
C SER A 101 28.35 13.82 -7.85
N ILE A 102 28.11 14.99 -8.42
CA ILE A 102 28.60 15.37 -9.76
C ILE A 102 30.12 15.18 -9.80
N SER A 103 30.59 14.26 -10.64
CA SER A 103 32.02 13.96 -10.81
C SER A 103 32.63 14.89 -11.86
N SER A 104 33.94 15.11 -11.80
CA SER A 104 34.68 15.87 -12.81
C SER A 104 34.46 15.35 -14.24
N ALA A 105 34.30 14.03 -14.39
CA ALA A 105 33.99 13.40 -15.67
C ALA A 105 32.61 13.82 -16.22
N ASP A 106 31.64 14.07 -15.34
CA ASP A 106 30.30 14.52 -15.74
C ASP A 106 30.35 15.98 -16.24
N ILE A 107 31.18 16.80 -15.62
CA ILE A 107 31.42 18.21 -16.01
C ILE A 107 32.12 18.28 -17.38
N GLU A 108 33.16 17.47 -17.59
CA GLU A 108 33.88 17.42 -18.87
C GLU A 108 32.98 16.96 -20.02
N LEU A 109 32.14 15.96 -19.77
CA LEU A 109 31.17 15.49 -20.76
C LEU A 109 30.17 16.59 -21.13
N ALA A 110 29.65 17.32 -20.14
CA ALA A 110 28.72 18.43 -20.37
C ALA A 110 29.37 19.54 -21.23
N ASN A 111 30.61 19.91 -20.93
CA ASN A 111 31.35 20.89 -21.73
C ASN A 111 31.57 20.42 -23.16
N LYS A 112 31.92 19.14 -23.35
CA LYS A 112 32.10 18.56 -24.69
C LYS A 112 30.81 18.56 -25.49
N ILE A 113 29.67 18.25 -24.86
CA ILE A 113 28.34 18.33 -25.49
C ILE A 113 28.01 19.77 -25.88
N ASN A 114 28.31 20.74 -25.01
CA ASN A 114 28.04 22.14 -25.30
C ASN A 114 28.85 22.66 -26.50
N ILE A 115 30.14 22.30 -26.58
CA ILE A 115 30.99 22.61 -27.73
C ILE A 115 30.43 21.99 -29.01
N LEU A 116 29.98 20.73 -28.95
CA LEU A 116 29.43 20.04 -30.12
C LEU A 116 28.14 20.72 -30.61
N LYS A 117 27.26 21.16 -29.70
CA LYS A 117 26.07 21.96 -30.04
C LYS A 117 26.41 23.31 -30.66
N GLU A 118 27.38 24.04 -30.08
CA GLU A 118 27.83 25.33 -30.62
C GLU A 118 28.47 25.18 -32.01
N SER A 119 29.12 24.05 -32.27
CA SER A 119 29.67 23.71 -33.59
C SER A 119 28.65 23.19 -34.60
N GLY A 120 27.38 23.00 -34.20
CA GLY A 120 26.29 22.53 -35.07
C GLY A 120 26.42 21.06 -35.52
N LEU A 121 27.24 20.27 -34.81
CA LEU A 121 27.43 18.84 -35.12
C LEU A 121 26.32 17.96 -34.54
N ILE A 122 25.58 18.47 -33.56
CA ILE A 122 24.41 17.88 -32.88
C ILE A 122 23.41 18.96 -32.49
#